data_AF-A0A5C3KMU9-F1
#
_entry.id   AF-A0A5C3KMU9-F1
#
_cell.length_a   1.000
_cell.length_b   1.000
_cell.length_c   1.000
_cell.angle_alpha   90.00
_cell.angle_beta   90.00
_cell.angle_gamma   90.00
#
_symmetry.space_group_name_H-M   'P 1'
#
loop_
_entity.id
_entity.type
_entity.pdbx_description
1 polymer ?
#
loop_
_entity_poly.entity_id
_entity_poly.type
_entity_poly.pdbx_seq_one_letter_code
_entity_poly.pdbx_strand_id
1 'polypeptide(L)'
;VTSSICSTAAILSTAYRLYVRRSKLWIDDACAFCSMLALCAQICAVFTPLTASTGVARYYVMITAFYVIVWFSRLSILFSLIRIDPSKLRRKILLNAAVLFLLVCAFLIAQLFWTCQSQESWRSASMPQCSLTRQVAITQLVFNTFADLSLLVIPFQLLVVLQDRWLKSRLMIIFSTCTIATMVSMVHAIFILTLHGPEIVIVALVESTVSIIVCNVPVIATAVLHLGGRSTPRPASNNSNTPLNTVQFLSYTPSYIPSIANPATPPMAHYDPRVRTISTRPSSMLLKPEEPHLRPSLSGR
;
A
#
# COMPACT_ATOMS: atom_id res chain seq x y z
N VAL A 1 -7.49 -19.42 23.26
CA VAL A 1 -6.07 -19.08 23.54
C VAL A 1 -5.33 -18.63 22.28
N THR A 2 -5.30 -19.44 21.20
CA THR A 2 -4.60 -19.10 19.95
C THR A 2 -4.98 -17.74 19.35
N SER A 3 -6.29 -17.44 19.24
CA SER A 3 -6.78 -16.14 18.73
C SER A 3 -6.29 -14.94 19.56
N SER A 4 -6.13 -15.09 20.88
CA SER A 4 -5.63 -14.03 21.76
C SER A 4 -4.14 -13.74 21.53
N ILE A 5 -3.33 -14.80 21.34
CA ILE A 5 -1.90 -14.67 21.03
C ILE A 5 -1.72 -13.96 19.69
N CYS A 6 -2.46 -14.39 18.65
CA CYS A 6 -2.41 -13.78 17.32
C CYS A 6 -2.86 -12.31 17.33
N SER A 7 -3.91 -11.99 18.10
CA SER A 7 -4.40 -10.61 18.25
C SER A 7 -3.38 -9.71 18.94
N THR A 8 -2.73 -10.22 19.99
CA THR A 8 -1.68 -9.48 20.71
C THR A 8 -0.49 -9.20 19.78
N ALA A 9 -0.04 -10.21 19.03
CA ALA A 9 1.02 -10.04 18.04
C ALA A 9 0.66 -9.04 16.93
N ALA A 10 -0.60 -9.05 16.47
CA ALA A 10 -1.10 -8.09 15.49
C ALA A 10 -1.08 -6.64 16.03
N ILE A 11 -1.54 -6.43 17.27
CA ILE A 11 -1.53 -5.11 17.92
C ILE A 11 -0.09 -4.63 18.14
N LEU A 12 0.77 -5.48 18.71
CA LEU A 12 2.17 -5.14 18.97
C LEU A 12 2.94 -4.84 17.68
N SER A 13 2.72 -5.62 16.61
CA SER A 13 3.36 -5.37 15.31
C SER A 13 2.93 -4.02 14.72
N THR A 14 1.67 -3.64 14.87
CA THR A 14 1.16 -2.35 14.40
C THR A 14 1.71 -1.20 15.24
N ALA A 15 1.71 -1.35 16.57
CA ALA A 15 2.29 -0.37 17.49
C ALA A 15 3.79 -0.15 17.21
N TYR A 16 4.56 -1.23 17.00
CA TYR A 16 5.97 -1.15 16.64
C TYR A 16 6.18 -0.43 15.31
N ARG A 17 5.38 -0.76 14.27
CA ARG A 17 5.40 -0.04 12.99
C ARG A 17 5.20 1.46 13.17
N LEU A 18 4.19 1.86 13.94
CA LEU A 18 3.89 3.28 14.21
C LEU A 18 5.01 3.94 15.00
N TYR A 19 5.59 3.24 15.99
CA TYR A 19 6.71 3.75 16.77
C TYR A 19 7.94 4.02 15.91
N VAL A 20 8.34 3.06 15.06
CA VAL A 20 9.48 3.22 14.14
C VAL A 20 9.28 4.39 13.17
N ARG A 21 8.03 4.68 12.81
CA ARG A 21 7.67 5.69 11.81
C ARG A 21 7.11 7.00 12.37
N ARG A 22 7.19 7.21 13.69
CA ARG A 22 6.64 8.39 14.39
C ARG A 22 7.01 9.75 13.77
N SER A 23 8.15 9.85 13.09
CA SER A 23 8.62 11.10 12.46
C SER A 23 8.11 11.33 11.04
N LYS A 24 7.53 10.32 10.38
CA LYS A 24 7.07 10.37 8.98
C LYS A 24 5.87 9.46 8.74
N LEU A 25 4.78 9.70 9.48
CA LEU A 25 3.51 9.01 9.30
C LEU A 25 2.94 9.30 7.90
N TRP A 26 2.44 8.26 7.24
CA TRP A 26 1.80 8.35 5.94
C TRP A 26 0.44 7.66 5.93
N ILE A 27 -0.29 7.78 4.81
CA ILE A 27 -1.64 7.19 4.63
C ILE A 27 -1.62 5.67 4.86
N ASP A 28 -0.52 4.97 4.51
CA ASP A 28 -0.40 3.53 4.77
C ASP A 28 -0.42 3.18 6.26
N ASP A 29 0.17 4.03 7.11
CA ASP A 29 0.17 3.87 8.56
C ASP A 29 -1.21 4.16 9.15
N ALA A 30 -1.94 5.13 8.59
CA ALA A 30 -3.34 5.40 8.96
C ALA A 30 -4.24 4.20 8.65
N CYS A 31 -4.08 3.57 7.48
CA CYS A 31 -4.83 2.35 7.14
C CYS A 31 -4.54 1.20 8.12
N ALA A 32 -3.27 0.98 8.47
CA ALA A 32 -2.90 -0.06 9.43
C ALA A 32 -3.47 0.23 10.84
N PHE A 33 -3.46 1.49 11.25
CA PHE A 33 -4.07 1.91 12.51
C PHE A 33 -5.59 1.70 12.51
N CYS A 34 -6.28 2.03 11.42
CA CYS A 34 -7.71 1.73 11.25
C CYS A 34 -7.99 0.23 11.37
N SER A 35 -7.19 -0.64 10.75
CA SER A 35 -7.32 -2.10 10.92
C SER A 35 -7.11 -2.52 12.37
N MET A 36 -6.13 -1.96 13.09
CA MET A 36 -5.91 -2.25 14.50
C MET A 36 -7.09 -1.83 15.38
N LEU A 37 -7.68 -0.65 15.14
CA LEU A 37 -8.88 -0.20 15.86
C LEU A 37 -10.07 -1.11 15.58
N ALA A 38 -10.27 -1.52 14.32
CA ALA A 38 -11.31 -2.48 13.96
C ALA A 38 -11.08 -3.84 14.63
N LEU A 39 -9.83 -4.31 14.75
CA LEU A 39 -9.51 -5.53 15.50
C LEU A 39 -9.87 -5.38 16.99
N CYS A 40 -9.55 -4.25 17.62
CA CYS A 40 -9.96 -3.98 19.00
C CYS A 40 -11.49 -4.00 19.14
N ALA A 41 -12.22 -3.37 18.23
CA ALA A 41 -13.69 -3.40 18.21
C ALA A 41 -14.23 -4.83 18.04
N GLN A 42 -13.60 -5.64 17.19
CA GLN A 42 -13.94 -7.05 17.00
C GLN A 42 -13.73 -7.85 18.29
N ILE A 43 -12.59 -7.66 18.97
CA ILE A 43 -12.30 -8.30 20.27
C ILE A 43 -13.33 -7.90 21.32
N CYS A 44 -13.65 -6.60 21.44
CA CYS A 44 -14.69 -6.11 22.35
C CYS A 44 -16.05 -6.73 22.05
N ALA A 45 -16.42 -6.88 20.77
CA ALA A 45 -17.67 -7.51 20.36
C ALA A 45 -17.72 -9.00 20.74
N VAL A 46 -16.61 -9.73 20.68
CA VAL A 46 -16.53 -11.13 21.14
C VAL A 46 -16.84 -11.26 22.64
N PHE A 47 -16.33 -10.34 23.45
CA PHE A 47 -16.52 -10.33 24.91
C PHE A 47 -17.85 -9.72 25.36
N THR A 48 -18.60 -9.08 24.46
CA THR A 48 -19.91 -8.52 24.78
C THR A 48 -20.91 -9.64 25.07
N PRO A 49 -21.61 -9.65 26.22
CA PRO A 49 -22.54 -10.71 26.57
C PRO A 49 -23.64 -10.86 25.53
N LEU A 50 -24.01 -12.11 25.23
CA LEU A 50 -25.03 -12.43 24.24
C LEU A 50 -26.41 -12.24 24.87
N THR A 51 -27.01 -11.08 24.66
CA THR A 51 -28.42 -10.83 24.98
C THR A 51 -29.21 -10.67 23.70
N ALA A 52 -30.55 -10.84 23.77
CA ALA A 52 -31.42 -10.68 22.61
C ALA A 52 -31.29 -9.28 21.95
N SER A 53 -31.00 -8.25 22.74
CA SER A 53 -30.83 -6.87 22.26
C SER A 53 -29.42 -6.59 21.71
N THR A 54 -28.37 -7.24 22.22
CA THR A 54 -26.98 -6.99 21.79
C THR A 54 -26.50 -7.92 20.68
N GLY A 55 -27.16 -9.07 20.47
CA GLY A 55 -26.70 -10.08 19.52
C GLY A 55 -26.60 -9.57 18.08
N VAL A 56 -27.60 -8.82 17.62
CA VAL A 56 -27.63 -8.23 16.27
C VAL A 56 -26.51 -7.20 16.10
N ALA A 57 -26.36 -6.29 17.07
CA ALA A 57 -25.30 -5.27 17.04
C ALA A 57 -23.91 -5.91 17.05
N ARG A 58 -23.70 -6.92 17.90
CA ARG A 58 -22.47 -7.71 17.95
C ARG A 58 -22.14 -8.34 16.59
N TYR A 59 -23.13 -8.96 15.93
CA TYR A 59 -22.93 -9.54 14.60
C TYR A 59 -22.46 -8.50 13.59
N TYR A 60 -23.15 -7.35 13.49
CA TYR A 60 -22.78 -6.28 12.56
C TYR A 60 -21.40 -5.67 12.86
N VAL A 61 -21.06 -5.46 14.13
CA VAL A 61 -19.72 -4.98 14.51
C VAL A 61 -18.65 -5.99 14.10
N MET A 62 -18.85 -7.28 14.38
CA MET A 62 -17.89 -8.34 14.05
C MET A 62 -17.61 -8.43 12.56
N ILE A 63 -18.65 -8.46 11.74
CA ILE A 63 -18.53 -8.64 10.29
C ILE A 63 -18.05 -7.36 9.59
N THR A 64 -18.49 -6.18 10.05
CA THR A 64 -17.99 -4.90 9.52
C THR A 64 -16.52 -4.71 9.88
N ALA A 65 -16.14 -5.02 11.13
CA ALA A 65 -14.74 -4.99 11.54
C ALA A 65 -13.89 -5.93 10.70
N PHE A 66 -14.35 -7.14 10.42
CA PHE A 66 -13.66 -8.09 9.52
C PHE A 66 -13.38 -7.47 8.14
N TYR A 67 -14.39 -6.90 7.48
CA TYR A 67 -14.17 -6.24 6.17
C TYR A 67 -13.19 -5.07 6.27
N VAL A 68 -13.36 -4.21 7.28
CA VAL A 68 -12.44 -3.08 7.49
C VAL A 68 -11.02 -3.57 7.70
N ILE A 69 -10.79 -4.57 8.56
CA ILE A 69 -9.46 -5.12 8.84
C ILE A 69 -8.80 -5.61 7.54
N VAL A 70 -9.47 -6.51 6.83
CA VAL A 70 -8.94 -7.16 5.63
C VAL A 70 -8.66 -6.14 4.53
N TRP A 71 -9.61 -5.26 4.21
CA TRP A 71 -9.46 -4.28 3.14
C TRP A 71 -8.48 -3.17 3.48
N PHE A 72 -8.47 -2.67 4.72
CA PHE A 72 -7.51 -1.64 5.12
C PHE A 72 -6.09 -2.19 5.28
N SER A 73 -5.93 -3.47 5.63
CA SER A 73 -4.62 -4.15 5.59
C SER A 73 -4.08 -4.20 4.16
N ARG A 74 -4.92 -4.57 3.17
CA ARG A 74 -4.56 -4.56 1.75
C ARG A 74 -4.23 -3.15 1.24
N LEU A 75 -5.03 -2.14 1.61
CA LEU A 75 -4.76 -0.74 1.29
C LEU A 75 -3.44 -0.27 1.89
N SER A 76 -3.10 -0.67 3.12
CA SER A 76 -1.82 -0.35 3.75
C SER A 76 -0.63 -0.90 2.96
N ILE A 77 -0.75 -2.14 2.44
CA ILE A 77 0.27 -2.73 1.55
C ILE A 77 0.33 -1.96 0.22
N LEU A 78 -0.83 -1.65 -0.38
CA LEU A 78 -0.90 -0.89 -1.64
C LEU A 78 -0.26 0.49 -1.52
N PHE A 79 -0.55 1.24 -0.45
CA PHE A 79 0.06 2.55 -0.21
C PHE A 79 1.57 2.44 0.08
N SER A 80 2.01 1.34 0.71
CA SER A 80 3.44 1.05 0.85
C SER A 80 4.11 0.85 -0.51
N LEU A 81 3.45 0.18 -1.46
CA LEU A 81 3.92 0.03 -2.84
C LEU A 81 3.93 1.36 -3.60
N ILE A 82 2.87 2.17 -3.48
CA ILE A 82 2.76 3.52 -4.09
C ILE A 82 3.92 4.42 -3.66
N ARG A 83 4.35 4.32 -2.40
CA ARG A 83 5.48 5.09 -1.86
C ARG A 83 6.83 4.66 -2.40
N ILE A 84 6.97 3.37 -2.76
CA ILE A 84 8.21 2.78 -3.25
C ILE A 84 8.36 2.97 -4.78
N ASP A 85 7.25 3.04 -5.52
CA ASP A 85 7.27 3.15 -6.98
C ASP A 85 7.85 4.50 -7.46
N PRO A 86 8.96 4.50 -8.24
CA PRO A 86 9.55 5.73 -8.76
C PRO A 86 8.76 6.33 -9.95
N SER A 87 7.90 5.57 -10.62
CA SER A 87 7.22 6.01 -11.84
C SER A 87 5.94 6.79 -11.53
N LYS A 88 5.86 8.03 -12.04
CA LYS A 88 4.69 8.91 -11.88
C LYS A 88 3.42 8.32 -12.51
N LEU A 89 3.54 7.63 -13.65
CA LEU A 89 2.40 7.02 -14.35
C LEU A 89 1.85 5.83 -13.56
N ARG A 90 2.72 4.91 -13.14
CA ARG A 90 2.34 3.74 -12.33
C ARG A 90 1.72 4.19 -11.01
N ARG A 91 2.29 5.22 -10.37
CA ARG A 91 1.73 5.79 -9.15
C ARG A 91 0.28 6.28 -9.31
N LYS A 92 -0.08 6.89 -10.45
CA LYS A 92 -1.47 7.28 -10.74
C LYS A 92 -2.38 6.06 -10.87
N ILE A 93 -1.93 5.02 -11.58
CA ILE A 93 -2.69 3.76 -11.72
C ILE A 93 -2.92 3.11 -10.36
N LEU A 94 -1.90 3.06 -9.51
CA LEU A 94 -1.98 2.50 -8.16
C LEU A 94 -2.92 3.31 -7.24
N LEU A 95 -2.92 4.64 -7.37
CA LEU A 95 -3.87 5.49 -6.64
C LEU A 95 -5.31 5.22 -7.10
N ASN A 96 -5.54 5.06 -8.41
CA ASN A 96 -6.85 4.67 -8.92
C ASN A 96 -7.27 3.29 -8.40
N ALA A 97 -6.34 2.33 -8.32
CA ALA A 97 -6.59 1.03 -7.72
C ALA A 97 -6.94 1.13 -6.22
N ALA A 98 -6.30 2.03 -5.47
CA ALA A 98 -6.62 2.27 -4.06
C ALA A 98 -8.04 2.81 -3.87
N VAL A 99 -8.47 3.75 -4.73
CA VAL A 99 -9.86 4.23 -4.75
C VAL A 99 -10.81 3.08 -5.07
N LEU A 100 -10.49 2.25 -6.07
CA LEU A 100 -11.31 1.08 -6.41
C LEU A 100 -11.42 0.10 -5.24
N PHE A 101 -10.34 -0.17 -4.51
CA PHE A 101 -10.36 -1.04 -3.33
C PHE A 101 -11.29 -0.51 -2.24
N LEU A 102 -11.27 0.81 -1.99
CA LEU A 102 -12.19 1.44 -1.04
C LEU A 102 -13.65 1.33 -1.49
N LEU A 103 -13.92 1.57 -2.78
CA LEU A 103 -15.27 1.42 -3.35
C LEU A 103 -15.77 -0.01 -3.26
N VAL A 104 -14.94 -1.00 -3.54
CA VAL A 104 -15.30 -2.42 -3.41
C VAL A 104 -15.55 -2.80 -1.95
N CYS A 105 -14.71 -2.33 -1.02
CA CYS A 105 -14.95 -2.52 0.43
C CYS A 105 -16.32 -1.96 0.85
N ALA A 106 -16.62 -0.71 0.47
CA ALA A 106 -17.90 -0.08 0.75
C ALA A 106 -19.08 -0.82 0.11
N PHE A 107 -18.92 -1.29 -1.13
CA PHE A 107 -19.91 -2.09 -1.84
C PHE A 107 -20.18 -3.42 -1.13
N LEU A 108 -19.15 -4.16 -0.69
CA LEU A 108 -19.31 -5.43 0.01
C LEU A 108 -20.01 -5.24 1.36
N ILE A 109 -19.66 -4.18 2.10
CA ILE A 109 -20.36 -3.82 3.34
C ILE A 109 -21.83 -3.48 3.02
N ALA A 110 -22.10 -2.64 2.03
CA ALA A 110 -23.47 -2.30 1.64
C ALA A 110 -24.29 -3.53 1.21
N GLN A 111 -23.71 -4.42 0.41
CA GLN A 111 -24.35 -5.67 -0.03
C GLN A 111 -24.68 -6.57 1.16
N LEU A 112 -23.79 -6.65 2.15
CA LEU A 112 -24.03 -7.38 3.39
C LEU A 112 -25.22 -6.79 4.15
N PHE A 113 -25.21 -5.48 4.41
CA PHE A 113 -26.28 -4.82 5.15
C PHE A 113 -27.61 -4.99 4.44
N TRP A 114 -27.64 -4.81 3.12
CA TRP A 114 -28.83 -5.03 2.30
C TRP A 114 -29.38 -6.44 2.43
N THR A 115 -28.53 -7.45 2.28
CA THR A 115 -28.91 -8.86 2.35
C THR A 115 -29.43 -9.22 3.75
N CYS A 116 -28.70 -8.86 4.80
CA CYS A 116 -29.07 -9.19 6.17
C CYS A 116 -30.23 -8.37 6.71
N GLN A 117 -30.46 -7.17 6.17
CA GLN A 117 -31.63 -6.38 6.54
C GLN A 117 -32.92 -6.96 5.98
N SER A 118 -32.87 -7.54 4.78
CA SER A 118 -34.02 -8.10 4.07
C SER A 118 -34.63 -9.36 4.72
N GLN A 119 -33.85 -10.07 5.53
CA GLN A 119 -34.29 -11.28 6.23
C GLN A 119 -34.51 -10.99 7.71
N GLU A 120 -35.70 -11.26 8.24
CA GLU A 120 -36.00 -11.03 9.67
C GLU A 120 -35.79 -12.27 10.53
N SER A 121 -35.86 -13.46 9.94
CA SER A 121 -35.86 -14.75 10.64
C SER A 121 -34.60 -15.03 11.47
N TRP A 122 -33.45 -14.47 11.10
CA TRP A 122 -32.20 -14.67 11.83
C TRP A 122 -32.07 -13.78 13.08
N ARG A 123 -32.84 -12.69 13.18
CA ARG A 123 -32.75 -11.75 14.31
C ARG A 123 -33.34 -12.31 15.60
N SER A 124 -34.33 -13.18 15.50
CA SER A 124 -35.01 -13.84 16.63
C SER A 124 -34.33 -15.14 17.07
N ALA A 125 -33.27 -15.59 16.39
CA ALA A 125 -32.55 -16.80 16.76
C ALA A 125 -31.76 -16.59 18.07
N SER A 126 -31.63 -17.66 18.87
CA SER A 126 -30.83 -17.61 20.12
C SER A 126 -29.37 -17.21 19.90
N MET A 127 -28.86 -17.41 18.67
CA MET A 127 -27.56 -16.91 18.23
C MET A 127 -27.75 -16.22 16.87
N PRO A 128 -27.99 -14.90 16.85
CA PRO A 128 -28.32 -14.19 15.63
C PRO A 128 -27.12 -14.15 14.68
N GLN A 129 -27.22 -14.94 13.61
CA GLN A 129 -26.23 -15.01 12.54
C GLN A 129 -26.97 -15.02 11.21
N CYS A 130 -26.80 -13.96 10.43
CA CYS A 130 -27.38 -13.85 9.10
C CYS A 130 -26.76 -14.93 8.19
N SER A 131 -27.62 -15.71 7.54
CA SER A 131 -27.20 -16.66 6.51
C SER A 131 -26.85 -15.88 5.25
N LEU A 132 -25.54 -15.66 5.03
CA LEU A 132 -25.08 -15.04 3.79
C LEU A 132 -25.47 -15.94 2.62
N THR A 133 -26.19 -15.37 1.66
CA THR A 133 -26.49 -16.07 0.41
C THR A 133 -25.19 -16.45 -0.30
N ARG A 134 -25.15 -17.64 -0.90
CA ARG A 134 -24.00 -18.14 -1.69
C ARG A 134 -23.44 -17.11 -2.67
N GLN A 135 -24.31 -16.26 -3.23
CA GLN A 135 -23.93 -15.16 -4.12
C GLN A 135 -23.00 -14.15 -3.45
N VAL A 136 -23.32 -13.69 -2.22
CA VAL A 136 -22.49 -12.74 -1.46
C VAL A 136 -21.11 -13.34 -1.18
N ALA A 137 -21.07 -14.61 -0.80
CA ALA A 137 -19.81 -15.32 -0.55
C ALA A 137 -18.94 -15.43 -1.82
N ILE A 138 -19.54 -15.75 -2.97
CA ILE A 138 -18.83 -15.81 -4.26
C ILE A 138 -18.33 -14.42 -4.65
N THR A 139 -19.16 -13.37 -4.53
CA THR A 139 -18.76 -11.99 -4.84
C THR A 139 -17.58 -11.55 -3.98
N GLN A 140 -17.62 -11.81 -2.68
CA GLN A 140 -16.51 -11.53 -1.77
C GLN A 140 -15.23 -12.27 -2.16
N LEU A 141 -15.34 -13.57 -2.48
CA LEU A 141 -14.19 -14.39 -2.90
C LEU A 141 -13.55 -13.81 -4.17
N VAL A 142 -14.36 -13.52 -5.19
CA VAL A 142 -13.88 -12.97 -6.46
C VAL A 142 -13.14 -11.65 -6.24
N PHE A 143 -13.72 -10.70 -5.51
CA PHE A 143 -13.07 -9.42 -5.25
C PHE A 143 -11.82 -9.55 -4.37
N ASN A 144 -11.82 -10.45 -3.39
CA ASN A 144 -10.63 -10.74 -2.59
C ASN A 144 -9.50 -11.29 -3.46
N THR A 145 -9.78 -12.28 -4.32
CA THR A 145 -8.79 -12.86 -5.24
C THR A 145 -8.26 -11.81 -6.21
N PHE A 146 -9.11 -10.96 -6.79
CA PHE A 146 -8.65 -9.88 -7.67
C PHE A 146 -7.78 -8.86 -6.94
N ALA A 147 -8.13 -8.50 -5.71
CA ALA A 147 -7.33 -7.59 -4.89
C ALA A 147 -5.93 -8.18 -4.57
N ASP A 148 -5.88 -9.46 -4.22
CA ASP A 148 -4.62 -10.13 -3.89
C ASP A 148 -3.74 -10.35 -5.14
N LEU A 149 -4.35 -10.74 -6.27
CA LEU A 149 -3.65 -10.86 -7.55
C LEU A 149 -3.07 -9.53 -8.03
N SER A 150 -3.83 -8.43 -7.89
CA SER A 150 -3.31 -7.11 -8.23
C SER A 150 -2.14 -6.72 -7.33
N LEU A 151 -2.24 -6.95 -6.02
CA LEU A 151 -1.13 -6.76 -5.07
C LEU A 151 0.10 -7.63 -5.35
N LEU A 152 -0.07 -8.78 -6.00
CA LEU A 152 1.02 -9.67 -6.39
C LEU A 152 1.68 -9.24 -7.71
N VAL A 153 0.88 -8.85 -8.70
CA VAL A 153 1.36 -8.45 -10.05
C VAL A 153 2.17 -7.14 -9.98
N ILE A 154 1.74 -6.17 -9.17
CA ILE A 154 2.40 -4.86 -9.03
C ILE A 154 3.89 -4.97 -8.64
N PRO A 155 4.26 -5.63 -7.52
CA PRO A 155 5.67 -5.79 -7.13
C PRO A 155 6.42 -6.70 -8.10
N PHE A 156 5.76 -7.68 -8.73
CA PHE A 156 6.41 -8.53 -9.74
C PHE A 156 6.88 -7.71 -10.96
N GLN A 157 6.03 -6.84 -11.50
CA GLN A 157 6.42 -5.94 -12.58
C GLN A 157 7.52 -4.96 -12.15
N LEU A 158 7.54 -4.57 -10.87
CA LEU A 158 8.58 -3.71 -10.31
C LEU A 158 9.92 -4.45 -10.18
N LEU A 159 9.90 -5.73 -9.80
CA LEU A 159 11.09 -6.60 -9.70
C LEU A 159 11.78 -6.82 -11.05
N VAL A 160 11.02 -6.91 -12.14
CA VAL A 160 11.58 -7.10 -13.49
C VAL A 160 12.35 -5.87 -13.97
N VAL A 161 11.94 -4.67 -13.54
CA VAL A 161 12.52 -3.40 -14.01
C VAL A 161 13.70 -2.94 -13.15
N LEU A 162 13.71 -3.27 -11.86
CA LEU A 162 14.71 -2.75 -10.91
C LEU A 162 15.87 -3.71 -10.67
N GLN A 163 17.09 -3.23 -10.92
CA GLN A 163 18.33 -3.96 -10.65
C GLN A 163 18.87 -3.81 -9.22
N ASP A 164 18.29 -2.93 -8.39
CA ASP A 164 18.78 -2.69 -7.03
C ASP A 164 18.50 -3.90 -6.11
N ARG A 165 19.57 -4.47 -5.55
CA ARG A 165 19.53 -5.62 -4.63
C ARG A 165 18.72 -5.33 -3.37
N TRP A 166 18.78 -4.11 -2.85
CA TRP A 166 18.08 -3.77 -1.61
C TRP A 166 16.57 -3.68 -1.84
N LEU A 167 16.18 -3.02 -2.92
CA LEU A 167 14.78 -2.91 -3.32
C LEU A 167 14.19 -4.29 -3.69
N LYS A 168 14.99 -5.14 -4.34
CA LYS A 168 14.63 -6.52 -4.66
C LYS A 168 14.27 -7.31 -3.40
N SER A 169 15.07 -7.24 -2.33
CA SER A 169 14.77 -7.93 -1.06
C SER A 169 13.45 -7.46 -0.44
N ARG A 170 13.15 -6.15 -0.46
CA ARG A 170 11.89 -5.63 0.07
C ARG A 170 10.67 -6.08 -0.73
N LEU A 171 10.78 -6.08 -2.05
CA LEU A 171 9.72 -6.56 -2.94
C LEU A 171 9.49 -8.06 -2.77
N MET A 172 10.55 -8.86 -2.57
CA MET A 172 10.42 -10.29 -2.28
C MET A 172 9.67 -10.55 -0.97
N ILE A 173 9.90 -9.74 0.07
CA ILE A 173 9.15 -9.83 1.33
C ILE A 173 7.67 -9.47 1.10
N ILE A 174 7.38 -8.41 0.35
CA ILE A 174 6.00 -8.02 0.02
C ILE A 174 5.31 -9.13 -0.78
N PHE A 175 5.98 -9.68 -1.79
CA PHE A 175 5.45 -10.78 -2.59
C PHE A 175 5.13 -12.01 -1.74
N SER A 176 6.08 -12.45 -0.90
CA SER A 176 5.89 -13.58 0.00
C SER A 176 4.71 -13.38 0.96
N THR A 177 4.60 -12.20 1.56
CA THR A 177 3.50 -11.85 2.47
C THR A 177 2.15 -11.82 1.75
N CYS A 178 2.06 -11.26 0.53
CA CYS A 178 0.83 -11.29 -0.26
C CYS A 178 0.40 -12.71 -0.62
N THR A 179 1.34 -13.61 -0.95
CA THR A 179 1.04 -15.03 -1.18
C THR A 179 0.44 -15.69 0.05
N ILE A 180 1.01 -15.46 1.24
CA ILE A 180 0.48 -16.01 2.50
C ILE A 180 -0.94 -15.50 2.77
N ALA A 181 -1.18 -14.19 2.59
CA ALA A 181 -2.53 -13.61 2.74
C ALA A 181 -3.54 -14.24 1.78
N THR A 182 -3.13 -14.49 0.53
CA THR A 182 -3.97 -15.16 -0.47
C THR A 182 -4.36 -16.56 0.00
N MET A 183 -3.40 -17.35 0.50
CA MET A 183 -3.68 -18.70 1.00
C MET A 183 -4.67 -18.69 2.18
N VAL A 184 -4.48 -17.78 3.14
CA VAL A 184 -5.37 -17.67 4.31
C VAL A 184 -6.78 -17.23 3.90
N SER A 185 -6.89 -16.27 2.97
CA SER A 185 -8.21 -15.84 2.47
C SER A 185 -8.92 -16.94 1.68
N MET A 186 -8.17 -17.76 0.93
CA MET A 186 -8.72 -18.92 0.22
C MET A 186 -9.24 -19.98 1.19
N VAL A 187 -8.50 -20.26 2.27
CA VAL A 187 -8.95 -21.15 3.34
C VAL A 187 -10.23 -20.61 3.96
N HIS A 188 -10.28 -19.33 4.35
CA HIS A 188 -11.51 -18.77 4.91
C HIS A 188 -12.70 -18.86 3.95
N ALA A 189 -12.49 -18.61 2.66
CA ALA A 189 -13.55 -18.74 1.65
C ALA A 189 -14.08 -20.18 1.54
N ILE A 190 -13.21 -21.19 1.60
CA ILE A 190 -13.62 -22.60 1.63
C ILE A 190 -14.48 -22.85 2.88
N PHE A 191 -14.03 -22.40 4.05
CA PHE A 191 -14.75 -22.58 5.31
C PHE A 191 -16.12 -21.88 5.31
N ILE A 192 -16.24 -20.68 4.72
CA ILE A 192 -17.52 -19.99 4.53
C ILE A 192 -18.50 -20.82 3.69
N LEU A 193 -17.99 -21.52 2.67
CA LEU A 193 -18.84 -22.29 1.75
C LEU A 193 -19.22 -23.67 2.30
N THR A 194 -18.42 -24.25 3.18
CA THR A 194 -18.60 -25.62 3.68
C THR A 194 -19.23 -25.68 5.07
N LEU A 195 -18.99 -24.69 5.93
CA LEU A 195 -19.40 -24.73 7.32
C LEU A 195 -20.61 -23.84 7.58
N HIS A 196 -21.38 -24.23 8.60
CA HIS A 196 -22.48 -23.45 9.14
C HIS A 196 -22.24 -23.27 10.64
N GLY A 197 -22.38 -22.05 11.15
CA GLY A 197 -22.32 -21.77 12.59
C GLY A 197 -21.06 -21.03 13.08
N PRO A 198 -20.64 -21.24 14.34
CA PRO A 198 -19.67 -20.38 15.04
C PRO A 198 -18.22 -20.57 14.60
N GLU A 199 -17.90 -21.68 13.92
CA GLU A 199 -16.56 -21.97 13.40
C GLU A 199 -16.11 -20.90 12.40
N ILE A 200 -17.04 -20.35 11.61
CA ILE A 200 -16.79 -19.27 10.66
C ILE A 200 -16.21 -18.04 11.38
N VAL A 201 -16.71 -17.73 12.58
CA VAL A 201 -16.23 -16.57 13.37
C VAL A 201 -14.79 -16.77 13.82
N ILE A 202 -14.41 -17.99 14.20
CA ILE A 202 -13.04 -18.32 14.60
C ILE A 202 -12.09 -18.16 13.43
N VAL A 203 -12.47 -18.66 12.24
CA VAL A 203 -11.64 -18.53 11.04
C VAL A 203 -11.53 -17.07 10.60
N ALA A 204 -12.63 -16.30 10.65
CA ALA A 204 -12.61 -14.87 10.35
C ALA A 204 -11.69 -14.07 11.30
N LEU A 205 -11.66 -14.42 12.58
CA LEU A 205 -10.73 -13.83 13.55
C LEU A 205 -9.28 -14.17 13.21
N VAL A 206 -8.99 -15.44 12.88
CA VAL A 206 -7.64 -15.85 12.46
C VAL A 206 -7.21 -15.08 11.21
N GLU A 207 -8.04 -15.02 10.17
CA GLU A 207 -7.73 -14.26 8.96
C GLU A 207 -7.50 -12.77 9.25
N SER A 208 -8.32 -12.17 10.12
CA SER A 208 -8.17 -10.76 10.52
C SER A 208 -6.80 -10.50 11.17
N THR A 209 -6.41 -11.35 12.12
CA THR A 209 -5.12 -11.21 12.80
C THR A 209 -3.94 -11.43 11.85
N VAL A 210 -4.02 -12.44 10.97
CA VAL A 210 -2.97 -12.71 9.98
C VAL A 210 -2.86 -11.56 8.99
N SER A 211 -3.98 -11.00 8.52
CA SER A 211 -3.98 -9.86 7.58
C SER A 211 -3.26 -8.63 8.15
N ILE A 212 -3.46 -8.33 9.45
CA ILE A 212 -2.75 -7.25 10.12
C ILE A 212 -1.26 -7.56 10.27
N ILE A 213 -0.89 -8.78 10.68
CA ILE A 213 0.51 -9.18 10.78
C ILE A 213 1.20 -9.04 9.42
N VAL A 214 0.61 -9.63 8.37
CA VAL A 214 1.11 -9.59 6.98
C VAL A 214 1.31 -8.15 6.52
N CYS A 215 0.37 -7.24 6.75
CA CYS A 215 0.51 -5.85 6.30
C CYS A 215 1.65 -5.09 7.02
N ASN A 216 2.03 -5.53 8.22
CA ASN A 216 3.12 -4.94 9.00
C ASN A 216 4.49 -5.58 8.69
N VAL A 217 4.54 -6.85 8.27
CA VAL A 217 5.78 -7.59 8.02
C VAL A 217 6.74 -6.84 7.06
N PRO A 218 6.33 -6.32 5.89
CA PRO A 218 7.26 -5.61 4.99
C PRO A 218 7.94 -4.40 5.64
N VAL A 219 7.21 -3.68 6.49
CA VAL A 219 7.71 -2.49 7.19
C VAL A 219 8.72 -2.89 8.26
N ILE A 220 8.35 -3.86 9.09
CA ILE A 220 9.19 -4.36 10.18
C ILE A 220 10.45 -4.99 9.61
N ALA A 221 10.32 -5.85 8.59
CA ALA A 221 11.44 -6.50 7.94
C ALA A 221 12.40 -5.47 7.31
N THR A 222 11.88 -4.41 6.69
CA THR A 222 12.73 -3.30 6.21
C THR A 222 13.51 -2.67 7.36
N ALA A 223 12.84 -2.36 8.47
CA ALA A 223 13.46 -1.69 9.61
C ALA A 223 14.58 -2.56 10.22
N VAL A 224 14.34 -3.87 10.37
CA VAL A 224 15.33 -4.83 10.86
C VAL A 224 16.52 -4.94 9.91
N LEU A 225 16.30 -5.04 8.59
CA LEU A 225 17.38 -5.07 7.60
C LEU A 225 18.23 -3.79 7.62
N HIS A 226 17.60 -2.63 7.84
CA HIS A 226 18.30 -1.35 8.00
C HIS A 226 19.19 -1.30 9.25
N LEU A 227 18.76 -1.90 10.35
CA LEU A 227 19.54 -1.96 11.59
C LEU A 227 20.73 -2.91 11.44
N GLY A 228 20.54 -4.08 10.82
CA GLY A 228 21.61 -5.05 10.59
C GLY A 228 22.73 -4.53 9.67
N GLY A 229 22.40 -3.73 8.65
CA GLY A 229 23.39 -3.13 7.74
C GLY A 229 24.25 -2.01 8.35
N ARG A 230 23.89 -1.49 9.53
CA ARG A 230 24.70 -0.50 10.26
C ARG A 230 25.71 -1.14 11.22
N SER A 231 25.58 -2.43 11.48
CA SER A 231 26.38 -3.16 12.47
C SER A 231 27.58 -3.91 11.89
N THR A 232 27.93 -3.69 10.62
CA THR A 232 29.20 -4.18 10.06
C THR A 232 30.25 -3.09 10.22
N PRO A 233 31.20 -3.21 11.18
CA PRO A 233 32.37 -2.35 11.19
C PRO A 233 33.10 -2.62 9.88
N ARG A 234 33.24 -1.60 9.06
CA ARG A 234 34.14 -1.65 7.91
C ARG A 234 35.53 -1.97 8.48
N PRO A 235 36.16 -3.11 8.18
CA PRO A 235 37.52 -3.35 8.67
C PRO A 235 38.38 -2.20 8.15
N ALA A 236 39.04 -1.51 9.09
CA ALA A 236 40.01 -0.49 8.77
C ALA A 236 41.09 -1.15 7.89
N SER A 237 41.04 -0.88 6.60
CA SER A 237 42.10 -1.20 5.66
C SER A 237 43.27 -0.31 6.02
N ASN A 238 44.18 -0.84 6.83
CA ASN A 238 45.50 -0.27 7.03
C ASN A 238 46.36 -0.52 5.79
N ASN A 239 46.90 0.58 5.25
CA ASN A 239 48.09 0.72 4.42
C ASN A 239 48.13 0.05 3.03
N SER A 240 48.13 0.88 1.99
CA SER A 240 49.31 1.06 1.14
C SER A 240 49.11 2.20 0.13
N ASN A 241 50.14 3.04 0.02
CA ASN A 241 50.24 4.20 -0.86
C ASN A 241 49.92 3.86 -2.33
N THR A 242 48.90 4.51 -2.91
CA THR A 242 48.78 4.69 -4.37
C THR A 242 48.02 6.00 -4.64
N PRO A 243 48.54 6.91 -5.48
CA PRO A 243 47.81 8.08 -5.91
C PRO A 243 46.94 7.76 -7.15
N LEU A 244 45.96 8.65 -7.38
CA LEU A 244 45.12 8.85 -8.58
C LEU A 244 43.71 8.23 -8.65
N ASN A 245 42.79 9.16 -8.93
CA ASN A 245 41.44 9.05 -9.48
C ASN A 245 40.28 8.71 -8.52
N THR A 246 40.05 9.63 -7.59
CA THR A 246 38.75 9.83 -6.93
C THR A 246 37.67 10.20 -7.95
N VAL A 247 36.83 9.24 -8.33
CA VAL A 247 35.51 9.53 -8.91
C VAL A 247 34.57 9.84 -7.75
N GLN A 248 34.28 11.13 -7.61
CA GLN A 248 33.43 11.70 -6.58
C GLN A 248 31.95 11.46 -6.97
N PHE A 249 31.33 10.41 -6.43
CA PHE A 249 29.87 10.24 -6.52
C PHE A 249 29.18 11.19 -5.53
N LEU A 250 28.58 12.24 -6.10
CA LEU A 250 27.80 13.27 -5.40
C LEU A 250 26.69 12.65 -4.54
N SER A 251 26.90 12.75 -3.23
CA SER A 251 25.84 12.80 -2.22
C SER A 251 24.97 14.04 -2.47
N TYR A 252 23.71 13.80 -2.82
CA TYR A 252 22.68 14.82 -2.91
C TYR A 252 22.35 15.34 -1.50
N THR A 253 22.95 16.46 -1.11
CA THR A 253 22.52 17.27 0.03
C THR A 253 21.57 18.37 -0.45
N PRO A 254 20.48 18.67 0.28
CA PRO A 254 19.59 19.76 -0.08
C PRO A 254 20.27 21.09 0.22
N SER A 255 20.31 21.95 -0.81
CA SER A 255 20.90 23.28 -0.78
C SER A 255 20.17 24.18 0.21
N TYR A 256 20.91 24.62 1.23
CA TYR A 256 20.63 25.83 2.00
C TYR A 256 20.80 27.03 1.06
N ILE A 257 19.85 27.97 1.07
CA ILE A 257 19.97 29.27 0.38
C ILE A 257 20.76 30.21 1.30
N PRO A 258 21.84 30.85 0.81
CA PRO A 258 22.22 32.12 1.40
C PRO A 258 22.40 33.23 0.37
N SER A 259 22.14 34.44 0.88
CA SER A 259 22.79 35.71 0.55
C SER A 259 22.08 36.64 -0.44
N ILE A 260 21.62 37.78 0.09
CA ILE A 260 21.76 39.07 -0.57
C ILE A 260 22.47 39.99 0.43
N ALA A 261 23.77 40.17 0.23
CA ALA A 261 24.57 41.22 0.82
C ALA A 261 24.74 42.35 -0.20
N ASN A 262 24.57 43.58 0.26
CA ASN A 262 24.66 44.83 -0.51
C ASN A 262 26.04 45.03 -1.15
N PRO A 263 26.11 45.57 -2.39
CA PRO A 263 27.31 46.19 -2.89
C PRO A 263 27.30 47.71 -2.65
N ALA A 264 28.46 48.22 -2.24
CA ALA A 264 28.77 49.61 -2.02
C ALA A 264 28.69 50.44 -3.32
N THR A 265 28.22 51.67 -3.16
CA THR A 265 28.16 52.78 -4.11
C THR A 265 29.54 53.27 -4.58
N PRO A 266 29.73 53.49 -5.89
CA PRO A 266 30.66 54.47 -6.44
C PRO A 266 29.93 55.69 -7.04
N PRO A 267 30.63 56.82 -7.26
CA PRO A 267 30.02 58.13 -7.47
C PRO A 267 29.51 58.36 -8.90
N MET A 268 28.51 59.23 -9.00
CA MET A 268 27.85 59.68 -10.23
C MET A 268 28.83 60.25 -11.26
N ALA A 269 28.79 59.71 -12.47
CA ALA A 269 29.33 60.35 -13.67
C ALA A 269 28.22 60.47 -14.72
N HIS A 270 28.16 61.69 -15.26
CA HIS A 270 27.35 62.29 -16.31
C HIS A 270 26.81 61.34 -17.41
N TYR A 271 25.52 61.45 -17.70
CA TYR A 271 24.82 60.79 -18.82
C TYR A 271 24.90 61.68 -20.08
N ASP A 272 25.40 61.13 -21.18
CA ASP A 272 25.41 61.72 -22.52
C ASP A 272 24.72 60.75 -23.50
N PRO A 273 23.56 61.10 -24.10
CA PRO A 273 22.88 60.23 -25.04
C PRO A 273 23.11 60.72 -26.47
N ARG A 274 23.91 60.00 -27.26
CA ARG A 274 23.80 60.04 -28.73
C ARG A 274 24.57 58.91 -29.40
N VAL A 275 23.99 58.50 -30.52
CA VAL A 275 24.55 57.79 -31.67
C VAL A 275 24.06 56.34 -31.87
N ARG A 276 23.32 56.22 -32.98
CA ARG A 276 22.81 55.06 -33.71
C ARG A 276 23.94 54.19 -34.26
N THR A 277 23.64 52.91 -34.49
CA THR A 277 23.82 52.16 -35.77
C THR A 277 23.22 50.75 -35.59
N ILE A 278 22.06 50.42 -36.17
CA ILE A 278 21.87 49.73 -37.47
C ILE A 278 23.01 48.75 -37.82
N SER A 279 22.74 47.44 -37.80
CA SER A 279 23.12 46.52 -38.89
C SER A 279 22.52 45.11 -38.75
N THR A 280 21.80 44.70 -39.81
CA THR A 280 21.81 43.37 -40.46
C THR A 280 21.27 42.10 -39.76
N ARG A 281 20.07 41.70 -40.22
CA ARG A 281 19.67 40.33 -40.71
C ARG A 281 20.81 39.68 -41.55
N PRO A 282 20.82 38.36 -41.92
CA PRO A 282 19.66 37.51 -42.24
C PRO A 282 19.81 35.98 -41.97
N SER A 283 18.78 35.25 -42.43
CA SER A 283 18.85 33.86 -42.96
C SER A 283 18.97 32.72 -41.95
N SER A 284 18.42 31.53 -42.13
CA SER A 284 17.41 30.90 -43.01
C SER A 284 17.51 29.40 -42.70
N MET A 285 16.42 28.66 -42.89
CA MET A 285 16.32 27.25 -43.35
C MET A 285 15.30 26.47 -42.50
N LEU A 286 14.09 26.26 -43.03
CA LEU A 286 13.68 25.15 -43.92
C LEU A 286 13.54 23.84 -43.13
N LEU A 287 12.29 23.42 -42.83
CA LEU A 287 11.48 22.46 -43.62
C LEU A 287 12.12 21.06 -43.61
N LYS A 288 11.47 20.00 -43.12
CA LYS A 288 10.22 19.46 -43.68
C LYS A 288 9.61 18.33 -42.80
N PRO A 289 8.28 18.28 -42.63
CA PRO A 289 7.51 17.08 -42.29
C PRO A 289 6.81 16.50 -43.54
N GLU A 290 6.57 15.19 -43.58
CA GLU A 290 5.64 14.41 -44.45
C GLU A 290 6.16 12.96 -44.53
N GLU A 291 5.41 11.87 -44.63
CA GLU A 291 3.99 11.50 -44.42
C GLU A 291 3.90 9.97 -44.75
N PRO A 292 2.72 9.31 -44.67
CA PRO A 292 2.54 7.87 -44.53
C PRO A 292 2.38 7.13 -45.88
N HIS A 293 2.26 5.79 -45.84
CA HIS A 293 1.34 4.93 -46.64
C HIS A 293 1.68 3.45 -46.36
N LEU A 294 0.78 2.64 -45.78
CA LEU A 294 -0.34 1.90 -46.41
C LEU A 294 0.10 0.65 -47.21
N ARG A 295 -0.28 -0.56 -46.76
CA ARG A 295 -1.07 -1.51 -47.56
C ARG A 295 -1.50 -2.78 -46.78
N PRO A 296 -2.65 -3.40 -47.18
CA PRO A 296 -3.18 -4.65 -46.66
C PRO A 296 -2.88 -5.85 -47.59
N SER A 297 -3.12 -7.08 -47.11
CA SER A 297 -3.41 -8.23 -47.99
C SER A 297 -4.28 -9.28 -47.29
N LEU A 298 -5.38 -9.64 -47.97
CA LEU A 298 -6.27 -10.76 -47.69
C LEU A 298 -5.63 -12.13 -47.99
N SER A 299 -6.20 -13.17 -47.36
CA SER A 299 -6.76 -14.40 -47.98
C SER A 299 -6.22 -15.75 -47.46
N GLY A 300 -7.14 -16.58 -46.94
CA GLY A 300 -7.31 -17.95 -47.45
C GLY A 300 -6.95 -19.13 -46.54
N ARG A 301 -7.91 -19.62 -45.74
CA ARG A 301 -8.51 -20.99 -45.73
C ARG A 301 -9.28 -21.25 -44.44
#